data_AF-A0A8B9W9Z3-F1
#
_entry.id   AF-A0A8B9W9Z3-F1
#
_cell.length_a   1.000
_cell.length_b   1.000
_cell.length_c   1.000
_cell.angle_alpha   90.00
_cell.angle_beta   90.00
_cell.angle_gamma   90.00
#
_symmetry.space_group_name_H-M   'P 1'
#
loop_
_entity.id
_entity.type
_entity.pdbx_description
1 polymer ?
#
loop_
_entity_poly.entity_id
_entity_poly.type
_entity_poly.pdbx_seq_one_letter_code
_entity_poly.pdbx_strand_id
1 'polypeptide(L)'
;MTQRLNLPTDTLQELLEVHTACEREAIVVFMNQSFKDENQDFQKKLLEIIKNNKEGFLQQNEEASAKYCQTKLDQISKTLKESISAGSFSVSGGHKLYRKAMERLQQDYCHVPRKGVKTNEVLQNFLQSQVAIEISILQSDKALTDAAKAIAEEQARKEATERERELLIQKQYEQQQQMEAQDRSLRENIAQLREKLERERENFEKEKERLLEHRLKAQNDLLTEGFSRKAEEMKAEIKHLRNIIEKSKKDKASWISKTLDGLATEATAILSLPAKVIGWGLKGLSSLFK
;
A
#
# COMPACT_ATOMS: atom_id res chain seq x y z
N MET A 1 -9.56 -6.32 -7.24
CA MET A 1 -9.04 -4.96 -7.48
C MET A 1 -9.33 -4.45 -8.88
N THR A 2 -8.89 -5.10 -9.96
CA THR A 2 -9.07 -4.61 -11.36
C THR A 2 -10.51 -4.24 -11.72
N GLN A 3 -11.51 -5.00 -11.26
CA GLN A 3 -12.93 -4.71 -11.51
C GLN A 3 -13.48 -3.51 -10.71
N ARG A 4 -12.79 -3.11 -9.64
CA ARG A 4 -13.24 -2.09 -8.68
C ARG A 4 -12.44 -0.78 -8.77
N LEU A 5 -11.36 -0.74 -9.56
CA LEU A 5 -10.42 0.38 -9.65
C LEU A 5 -10.40 0.95 -11.06
N ASN A 6 -10.57 2.27 -11.14
CA ASN A 6 -10.42 3.04 -12.37
C ASN A 6 -9.21 3.97 -12.23
N LEU A 7 -8.10 3.62 -12.87
CA LEU A 7 -6.87 4.40 -12.80
C LEU A 7 -6.86 5.57 -13.81
N PRO A 8 -6.26 6.73 -13.48
CA PRO A 8 -5.77 7.07 -12.15
C PRO A 8 -6.91 7.34 -11.16
N THR A 9 -6.70 6.99 -9.89
CA THR A 9 -7.58 7.38 -8.77
C THR A 9 -7.36 8.85 -8.44
N ASP A 10 -8.37 9.50 -7.88
CA ASP A 10 -8.26 10.92 -7.52
C ASP A 10 -7.33 11.12 -6.31
N THR A 11 -7.31 10.16 -5.38
CA THR A 11 -6.46 10.16 -4.20
C THR A 11 -5.76 8.81 -3.99
N LEU A 12 -4.68 8.82 -3.23
CA LEU A 12 -4.01 7.58 -2.77
C LEU A 12 -4.94 6.77 -1.87
N GLN A 13 -5.69 7.45 -1.00
CA GLN A 13 -6.62 6.83 -0.05
C GLN A 13 -7.69 5.98 -0.76
N GLU A 14 -8.26 6.47 -1.86
CA GLU A 14 -9.24 5.70 -2.67
C GLU A 14 -8.68 4.32 -3.08
N LEU A 15 -7.42 4.29 -3.56
CA LEU A 15 -6.76 3.03 -3.92
C LEU A 15 -6.53 2.14 -2.71
N LEU A 16 -6.04 2.71 -1.60
CA LEU A 16 -5.76 1.97 -0.37
C LEU A 16 -7.02 1.38 0.26
N GLU A 17 -8.16 2.05 0.17
CA GLU A 17 -9.46 1.55 0.65
C GLU A 17 -9.95 0.36 -0.18
N VAL A 18 -9.90 0.47 -1.52
CA VAL A 18 -10.26 -0.64 -2.40
C VAL A 18 -9.32 -1.83 -2.20
N HIS A 19 -8.02 -1.57 -2.01
CA HIS A 19 -7.05 -2.61 -1.68
C HIS A 19 -7.43 -3.32 -0.38
N THR A 20 -7.66 -2.56 0.69
CA THR A 20 -8.00 -3.08 2.03
C THR A 20 -9.24 -3.97 1.97
N ALA A 21 -10.28 -3.54 1.24
CA ALA A 21 -11.50 -4.34 1.07
C ALA A 21 -11.22 -5.65 0.30
N CYS A 22 -10.43 -5.61 -0.77
CA CYS A 22 -10.07 -6.82 -1.53
C CYS A 22 -9.17 -7.76 -0.72
N GLU A 23 -8.23 -7.22 0.05
CA GLU A 23 -7.35 -7.99 0.92
C GLU A 23 -8.15 -8.71 2.01
N ARG A 24 -9.07 -8.02 2.67
CA ARG A 24 -9.99 -8.62 3.64
C ARG A 24 -10.75 -9.82 3.05
N GLU A 25 -11.32 -9.65 1.87
CA GLU A 25 -12.02 -10.73 1.16
C GLU A 25 -11.07 -11.90 0.84
N ALA A 26 -9.86 -11.63 0.37
CA ALA A 26 -8.86 -12.64 0.05
C ALA A 26 -8.43 -13.44 1.28
N ILE A 27 -8.22 -12.78 2.42
CA ILE A 27 -7.86 -13.43 3.69
C ILE A 27 -9.03 -14.31 4.14
N VAL A 28 -10.28 -13.83 4.13
CA VAL A 28 -11.45 -14.64 4.52
C VAL A 28 -11.56 -15.91 3.66
N VAL A 29 -11.39 -15.78 2.34
CA VAL A 29 -11.41 -16.93 1.42
C VAL A 29 -10.29 -17.91 1.77
N PHE A 30 -9.07 -17.42 1.97
CA PHE A 30 -7.93 -18.26 2.36
C PHE A 30 -8.18 -18.96 3.70
N MET A 31 -8.67 -18.26 4.71
CA MET A 31 -8.93 -18.79 6.05
C MET A 31 -9.98 -19.91 6.04
N ASN A 32 -11.00 -19.79 5.18
CA ASN A 32 -12.04 -20.80 5.05
C ASN A 32 -11.57 -22.09 4.33
N GLN A 33 -10.54 -22.00 3.49
CA GLN A 33 -10.08 -23.12 2.67
C GLN A 33 -8.76 -23.73 3.15
N SER A 34 -8.02 -23.04 4.01
CA SER A 34 -6.76 -23.52 4.58
C SER A 34 -7.01 -24.35 5.85
N PHE A 35 -6.23 -25.40 6.02
CA PHE A 35 -6.19 -26.21 7.25
C PHE A 35 -4.74 -26.65 7.50
N LYS A 36 -4.35 -26.80 8.77
CA LYS A 36 -3.00 -27.26 9.15
C LYS A 36 -1.87 -26.45 8.49
N ASP A 37 -2.01 -25.12 8.45
CA ASP A 37 -0.92 -24.23 8.02
C ASP A 37 0.11 -24.11 9.16
N GLU A 38 0.93 -25.15 9.31
CA GLU A 38 2.01 -25.19 10.30
C GLU A 38 3.01 -24.06 10.06
N ASN A 39 3.40 -23.36 11.12
CA ASN A 39 4.25 -22.17 11.06
C ASN A 39 3.72 -21.00 10.20
N GLN A 40 2.48 -21.07 9.69
CA GLN A 40 1.83 -20.03 8.90
C GLN A 40 2.55 -19.74 7.57
N ASP A 41 3.23 -20.74 7.01
CA ASP A 41 4.02 -20.58 5.79
C ASP A 41 3.16 -20.19 4.57
N PHE A 42 1.95 -20.72 4.46
CA PHE A 42 1.03 -20.34 3.38
C PHE A 42 0.44 -18.95 3.61
N GLN A 43 0.11 -18.60 4.86
CA GLN A 43 -0.37 -17.27 5.20
C GLN A 43 0.69 -16.18 4.97
N LYS A 44 1.97 -16.45 5.25
CA LYS A 44 3.09 -15.55 4.94
C LYS A 44 3.24 -15.35 3.44
N LYS A 45 3.13 -16.42 2.64
CA LYS A 45 3.13 -16.33 1.17
C LYS A 45 1.95 -15.49 0.66
N LEU A 46 0.77 -15.67 1.24
CA LEU A 46 -0.40 -14.84 0.89
C LEU A 46 -0.13 -13.36 1.18
N LEU A 47 0.44 -13.04 2.35
CA LEU A 47 0.81 -11.67 2.71
C LEU A 47 1.81 -11.07 1.70
N GLU A 48 2.83 -11.82 1.30
CA GLU A 48 3.79 -11.39 0.28
C GLU A 48 3.12 -11.13 -1.07
N ILE A 49 2.22 -12.02 -1.52
CA ILE A 49 1.47 -11.86 -2.77
C ILE A 49 0.58 -10.62 -2.73
N ILE A 50 -0.17 -10.41 -1.64
CA ILE A 50 -1.05 -9.25 -1.48
C ILE A 50 -0.24 -7.95 -1.48
N LYS A 51 0.87 -7.92 -0.72
CA LYS A 51 1.79 -6.78 -0.70
C LYS A 51 2.32 -6.45 -2.10
N ASN A 52 2.84 -7.45 -2.83
CA ASN A 52 3.38 -7.23 -4.17
C ASN A 52 2.29 -6.76 -5.16
N ASN A 53 1.07 -7.29 -5.04
CA ASN A 53 -0.06 -6.81 -5.83
C ASN A 53 -0.41 -5.35 -5.51
N LYS A 54 -0.41 -4.96 -4.23
CA LYS A 54 -0.63 -3.57 -3.82
C LYS A 54 0.39 -2.64 -4.47
N GLU A 55 1.67 -2.96 -4.37
CA GLU A 55 2.75 -2.17 -4.94
C GLU A 55 2.64 -2.05 -6.45
N GLY A 56 2.25 -3.14 -7.13
CA GLY A 56 1.94 -3.10 -8.57
C GLY A 56 0.80 -2.14 -8.93
N PHE A 57 -0.30 -2.14 -8.17
CA PHE A 57 -1.40 -1.20 -8.39
C PHE A 57 -1.02 0.26 -8.07
N LEU A 58 -0.24 0.49 -7.01
CA LEU A 58 0.29 1.81 -6.69
C LEU A 58 1.14 2.35 -7.84
N GLN A 59 2.08 1.55 -8.35
CA GLN A 59 2.91 1.94 -9.49
C GLN A 59 2.08 2.26 -10.74
N GLN A 60 1.12 1.40 -11.11
CA GLN A 60 0.25 1.64 -12.26
C GLN A 60 -0.57 2.93 -12.10
N ASN A 61 -1.03 3.21 -10.89
CA ASN A 61 -1.79 4.43 -10.60
C ASN A 61 -0.93 5.68 -10.75
N GLU A 62 0.30 5.64 -10.21
CA GLU A 62 1.27 6.72 -10.34
C GLU A 62 1.64 6.97 -11.80
N GLU A 63 1.92 5.91 -12.57
CA GLU A 63 2.25 6.01 -13.99
C GLU A 63 1.09 6.58 -14.81
N ALA A 64 -0.14 6.10 -14.58
CA ALA A 64 -1.33 6.60 -15.25
C ALA A 64 -1.58 8.08 -14.93
N SER A 65 -1.45 8.47 -13.66
CA SER A 65 -1.61 9.84 -13.20
C SER A 65 -0.53 10.75 -13.79
N ALA A 66 0.74 10.36 -13.74
CA ALA A 66 1.85 11.13 -14.29
C ALA A 66 1.68 11.35 -15.80
N LYS A 67 1.38 10.29 -16.55
CA LYS A 67 1.16 10.36 -18.00
C LYS A 67 0.02 11.30 -18.37
N TYR A 68 -1.11 11.19 -17.67
CA TYR A 68 -2.27 12.05 -17.92
C TYR A 68 -1.98 13.51 -17.58
N CYS A 69 -1.39 13.77 -16.41
CA CYS A 69 -0.99 15.11 -15.98
C CYS A 69 -0.01 15.75 -16.96
N GLN A 70 1.03 15.02 -17.37
CA GLN A 70 2.04 15.51 -18.31
C GLN A 70 1.41 15.88 -19.65
N THR A 71 0.55 15.00 -20.19
CA THR A 71 -0.16 15.25 -21.45
C THR A 71 -1.01 16.53 -21.38
N LYS A 72 -1.73 16.73 -20.28
CA LYS A 72 -2.56 17.92 -20.07
C LYS A 72 -1.72 19.17 -19.89
N LEU A 73 -0.64 19.09 -19.14
CA LEU A 73 0.28 20.20 -18.93
C LEU A 73 0.99 20.61 -20.22
N ASP A 74 1.36 19.65 -21.08
CA ASP A 74 1.92 19.94 -22.40
C ASP A 74 0.92 20.64 -23.33
N GLN A 75 -0.35 20.25 -23.26
CA GLN A 75 -1.42 20.94 -24.01
C GLN A 75 -1.61 22.38 -23.53
N ILE A 76 -1.71 22.59 -22.22
CA ILE A 76 -1.95 23.92 -21.63
C ILE A 76 -0.73 24.83 -21.81
N SER A 77 0.49 24.28 -21.67
CA SER A 77 1.73 25.05 -21.79
C SER A 77 2.15 25.37 -23.22
N LYS A 78 1.46 24.83 -24.23
CA LYS A 78 1.84 24.98 -25.64
C LYS A 78 1.98 26.45 -26.05
N THR A 79 0.94 27.26 -25.84
CA THR A 79 0.93 28.69 -26.21
C THR A 79 2.02 29.47 -25.48
N LEU A 80 2.28 29.14 -24.21
CA LEU A 80 3.35 29.75 -23.45
C LEU A 80 4.72 29.40 -24.05
N LYS A 81 4.99 28.11 -24.31
CA LYS A 81 6.25 27.64 -24.91
C LYS A 81 6.50 28.33 -26.26
N GLU A 82 5.48 28.41 -27.12
CA GLU A 82 5.56 29.11 -28.41
C GLU A 82 5.86 30.61 -28.23
N SER A 83 5.22 31.28 -27.27
CA SER A 83 5.45 32.71 -26.98
C SER A 83 6.87 32.97 -26.46
N ILE A 84 7.41 32.07 -25.64
CA ILE A 84 8.80 32.11 -25.17
C ILE A 84 9.76 31.96 -26.36
N SER A 85 9.56 30.94 -27.20
CA SER A 85 10.42 30.70 -28.37
C SER A 85 10.37 31.84 -29.38
N ALA A 86 9.24 32.52 -29.53
CA ALA A 86 9.08 33.69 -30.38
C ALA A 86 9.68 34.98 -29.77
N GLY A 87 10.23 34.93 -28.55
CA GLY A 87 10.77 36.10 -27.86
C GLY A 87 9.71 37.14 -27.46
N SER A 88 8.44 36.73 -27.35
CA SER A 88 7.32 37.65 -27.07
C SER A 88 7.41 38.31 -25.69
N PHE A 89 8.23 37.77 -24.79
CA PHE A 89 8.51 38.33 -23.47
C PHE A 89 9.80 39.16 -23.41
N SER A 90 10.57 39.26 -24.50
CA SER A 90 11.80 40.06 -24.57
C SER A 90 11.51 41.54 -24.89
N VAL A 91 10.52 42.10 -24.20
CA VAL A 91 10.05 43.49 -24.34
C VAL A 91 10.10 44.21 -22.99
N SER A 92 10.02 45.54 -23.01
CA SER A 92 9.90 46.33 -21.77
C SER A 92 8.62 45.94 -21.02
N GLY A 93 8.73 45.49 -19.77
CA GLY A 93 7.64 44.95 -18.96
C GLY A 93 7.31 43.47 -19.23
N GLY A 94 8.17 42.76 -19.97
CA GLY A 94 7.99 41.38 -20.36
C GLY A 94 7.94 40.37 -19.21
N HIS A 95 8.68 40.60 -18.11
CA HIS A 95 8.63 39.70 -16.94
C HIS A 95 7.23 39.65 -16.31
N LYS A 96 6.56 40.80 -16.21
CA LYS A 96 5.17 40.89 -15.71
C LYS A 96 4.19 40.16 -16.62
N LEU A 97 4.37 40.24 -17.93
CA LEU A 97 3.53 39.51 -18.90
C LEU A 97 3.72 38.00 -18.77
N TYR A 98 4.98 37.56 -18.59
CA TYR A 98 5.32 36.17 -18.37
C TYR A 98 4.68 35.61 -17.08
N ARG A 99 4.81 36.32 -15.94
CA ARG A 99 4.17 35.92 -14.68
C ARG A 99 2.66 35.73 -14.82
N LYS A 100 1.97 36.67 -15.49
CA LYS A 100 0.53 36.56 -15.76
C LYS A 100 0.18 35.34 -16.62
N ALA A 101 1.01 35.00 -17.61
CA ALA A 101 0.81 33.81 -18.43
C ALA A 101 1.00 32.52 -17.61
N MET A 102 2.02 32.50 -16.74
CA MET A 102 2.27 31.39 -15.80
C MET A 102 1.14 31.21 -14.77
N GLU A 103 0.57 32.30 -14.25
CA GLU A 103 -0.59 32.27 -13.34
C GLU A 103 -1.81 31.64 -14.02
N ARG A 104 -2.12 32.05 -15.25
CA ARG A 104 -3.21 31.47 -16.04
C ARG A 104 -3.00 29.99 -16.32
N LEU A 105 -1.79 29.60 -16.72
CA LEU A 105 -1.44 28.19 -16.94
C LEU A 105 -1.69 27.34 -15.69
N GLN A 106 -1.25 27.83 -14.52
CA GLN A 106 -1.48 27.13 -13.25
C GLN A 106 -2.98 27.03 -12.93
N GLN A 107 -3.74 28.10 -13.14
CA GLN A 107 -5.20 28.08 -12.98
C GLN A 107 -5.84 27.04 -13.91
N ASP A 108 -5.52 27.05 -15.20
CA ASP A 108 -6.06 26.12 -16.19
C ASP A 108 -5.73 24.67 -15.80
N TYR A 109 -4.51 24.42 -15.35
CA TYR A 109 -4.08 23.10 -14.89
C TYR A 109 -4.84 22.65 -13.63
N CYS A 110 -5.08 23.56 -12.67
CA CYS A 110 -5.89 23.26 -11.48
C CYS A 110 -7.31 22.79 -11.84
N HIS A 111 -7.92 23.35 -12.89
CA HIS A 111 -9.27 22.99 -13.34
C HIS A 111 -9.35 21.66 -14.11
N VAL A 112 -8.23 21.04 -14.48
CA VAL A 112 -8.24 19.72 -15.14
C VAL A 112 -8.79 18.65 -14.19
N PRO A 113 -9.88 17.93 -14.53
CA PRO A 113 -10.39 16.88 -13.66
C PRO A 113 -9.54 15.60 -13.75
N ARG A 114 -9.62 14.76 -12.71
CA ARG A 114 -9.06 13.39 -12.65
C ARG A 114 -7.56 13.29 -12.96
N LYS A 115 -6.79 14.24 -12.43
CA LYS A 115 -5.32 14.25 -12.55
C LYS A 115 -4.68 13.11 -11.76
N GLY A 116 -5.27 12.79 -10.61
CA GLY A 116 -4.80 11.76 -9.69
C GLY A 116 -3.55 12.15 -8.89
N VAL A 117 -2.93 11.14 -8.29
CA VAL A 117 -1.92 11.29 -7.23
C VAL A 117 -0.65 12.06 -7.62
N LYS A 118 -0.28 12.10 -8.90
CA LYS A 118 0.92 12.80 -9.41
C LYS A 118 0.68 14.24 -9.86
N THR A 119 -0.51 14.80 -9.62
CA THR A 119 -0.87 16.17 -10.04
C THR A 119 0.14 17.24 -9.63
N ASN A 120 0.53 17.25 -8.36
CA ASN A 120 1.42 18.27 -7.78
C ASN A 120 2.87 18.05 -8.22
N GLU A 121 3.34 16.79 -8.20
CA GLU A 121 4.70 16.44 -8.61
C GLU A 121 4.97 16.86 -10.06
N VAL A 122 4.06 16.57 -10.97
CA VAL A 122 4.19 16.94 -12.39
C VAL A 122 4.19 18.47 -12.58
N LEU A 123 3.28 19.18 -11.90
CA LEU A 123 3.22 20.64 -11.99
C LEU A 123 4.50 21.29 -11.43
N GLN A 124 4.93 20.89 -10.25
CA GLN A 124 6.12 21.46 -9.60
C GLN A 124 7.39 21.20 -10.43
N ASN A 125 7.54 20.01 -11.01
CA ASN A 125 8.65 19.70 -11.92
C ASN A 125 8.65 20.64 -13.15
N PHE A 126 7.48 20.89 -13.73
CA PHE A 126 7.35 21.85 -14.81
C PHE A 126 7.73 23.27 -14.35
N LEU A 127 7.17 23.76 -13.25
CA LEU A 127 7.50 25.09 -12.71
C LEU A 127 9.01 25.24 -12.44
N GLN A 128 9.65 24.18 -11.92
CA GLN A 128 11.08 24.15 -11.69
C GLN A 128 11.87 24.30 -12.99
N SER A 129 11.44 23.62 -14.06
CA SER A 129 12.05 23.76 -15.40
C SER A 129 11.95 25.19 -15.97
N GLN A 130 10.97 25.98 -15.50
CA GLN A 130 10.73 27.33 -15.99
C GLN A 130 11.55 28.41 -15.26
N VAL A 131 12.18 28.10 -14.12
CA VAL A 131 12.91 29.10 -13.29
C VAL A 131 14.03 29.79 -14.07
N ALA A 132 14.85 29.02 -14.79
CA ALA A 132 15.96 29.60 -15.57
C ALA A 132 15.46 30.50 -16.71
N ILE A 133 14.34 30.14 -17.34
CA ILE A 133 13.70 30.94 -18.39
C ILE A 133 13.14 32.24 -17.80
N GLU A 134 12.47 32.16 -16.65
CA GLU A 134 11.96 33.33 -15.95
C GLU A 134 13.08 34.31 -15.61
N ILE A 135 14.21 33.82 -15.08
CA ILE A 135 15.38 34.65 -14.77
C ILE A 135 15.93 35.28 -16.05
N SER A 136 16.02 34.54 -17.16
CA SER A 136 16.50 35.10 -18.44
C SER A 136 15.59 36.22 -18.95
N ILE A 137 14.27 36.04 -18.90
CA ILE A 137 13.28 37.07 -19.27
C ILE A 137 13.45 38.30 -18.36
N LEU A 138 13.54 38.09 -17.05
CA LEU A 138 13.73 39.14 -16.04
C LEU A 138 14.98 39.98 -16.32
N GLN A 139 16.11 39.33 -16.62
CA GLN A 139 17.37 40.03 -16.89
C GLN A 139 17.29 40.89 -18.17
N SER A 140 16.54 40.43 -19.19
CA SER A 140 16.33 41.16 -20.44
C SER A 140 15.36 42.35 -20.34
N ASP A 141 14.56 42.43 -19.28
CA ASP A 141 13.51 43.44 -19.13
C ASP A 141 14.10 44.82 -18.79
N LYS A 142 13.94 45.78 -19.71
CA LYS A 142 14.46 47.16 -19.54
C LYS A 142 13.56 48.05 -18.70
N ALA A 143 12.34 47.62 -18.35
CA ALA A 143 11.44 48.37 -17.48
C ALA A 143 11.86 48.29 -15.99
N LEU A 144 12.72 47.33 -15.65
CA LEU A 144 13.15 47.05 -14.28
C LEU A 144 14.56 47.58 -14.02
N THR A 145 14.76 48.15 -12.83
CA THR A 145 16.10 48.52 -12.33
C THR A 145 16.88 47.27 -11.93
N ASP A 146 18.21 47.35 -11.92
CA ASP A 146 19.06 46.22 -11.52
C ASP A 146 18.76 45.72 -10.10
N ALA A 147 18.43 46.65 -9.19
CA ALA A 147 17.99 46.30 -7.84
C ALA A 147 16.66 45.51 -7.84
N ALA A 148 15.69 45.93 -8.65
CA ALA A 148 14.41 45.23 -8.78
C ALA A 148 14.58 43.83 -9.41
N LYS A 149 15.50 43.69 -10.38
CA LYS A 149 15.85 42.40 -10.97
C LYS A 149 16.48 41.45 -9.96
N ALA A 150 17.45 41.92 -9.18
CA ALA A 150 18.09 41.10 -8.14
C ALA A 150 17.07 40.57 -7.13
N ILE A 151 16.14 41.42 -6.66
CA ILE A 151 15.07 41.03 -5.73
C ILE A 151 14.15 39.98 -6.37
N ALA A 152 13.71 40.20 -7.60
CA ALA A 152 12.81 39.26 -8.29
C ALA A 152 13.47 37.91 -8.60
N GLU A 153 14.77 37.90 -8.91
CA GLU A 153 15.54 36.66 -9.10
C GLU A 153 15.67 35.87 -7.78
N GLU A 154 15.98 36.55 -6.67
CA GLU A 154 16.03 35.92 -5.35
C GLU A 154 14.68 35.32 -4.97
N GLN A 155 13.59 36.05 -5.22
CA GLN A 155 12.22 35.56 -5.01
C GLN A 155 11.92 34.31 -5.85
N ALA A 156 12.24 34.31 -7.15
CA ALA A 156 12.02 33.14 -8.01
C ALA A 156 12.79 31.90 -7.53
N ARG A 157 14.04 32.07 -7.10
CA ARG A 157 14.85 30.99 -6.52
C ARG A 157 14.29 30.51 -5.18
N LYS A 158 13.82 31.41 -4.33
CA LYS A 158 13.20 31.08 -3.05
C LYS A 158 11.91 30.28 -3.26
N GLU A 159 11.02 30.74 -4.13
CA GLU A 159 9.78 30.03 -4.48
C GLU A 159 10.07 28.61 -5.00
N ALA A 160 11.11 28.46 -5.84
CA ALA A 160 11.56 27.15 -6.34
C ALA A 160 11.96 26.20 -5.20
N THR A 161 12.77 26.68 -4.25
CA THR A 161 13.18 25.87 -3.08
C THR A 161 12.03 25.53 -2.14
N GLU A 162 11.03 26.42 -2.04
CA GLU A 162 9.84 26.19 -1.21
C GLU A 162 8.96 25.08 -1.81
N ARG A 163 8.76 25.07 -3.14
CA ARG A 163 8.05 24.00 -3.84
C ARG A 163 8.71 22.64 -3.68
N GLU A 164 10.04 22.57 -3.74
CA GLU A 164 10.77 21.32 -3.49
C GLU A 164 10.52 20.78 -2.07
N ARG A 165 10.43 21.68 -1.07
CA ARG A 165 10.09 21.28 0.31
C ARG A 165 8.66 20.79 0.42
N GLU A 166 7.70 21.47 -0.20
CA GLU A 166 6.30 21.03 -0.23
C GLU A 166 6.15 19.63 -0.87
N LEU A 167 6.90 19.35 -1.95
CA LEU A 167 6.91 18.03 -2.56
C LEU A 167 7.41 16.94 -1.60
N LEU A 168 8.45 17.24 -0.82
CA LEU A 168 8.99 16.31 0.18
C LEU A 168 7.98 16.04 1.29
N ILE A 169 7.28 17.09 1.77
CA ILE A 169 6.22 16.94 2.78
C ILE A 169 5.09 16.07 2.23
N GLN A 170 4.67 16.26 0.98
CA GLN A 170 3.65 15.43 0.37
C GLN A 170 4.09 13.97 0.27
N LYS A 171 5.32 13.70 -0.20
CA LYS A 171 5.87 12.34 -0.28
C LYS A 171 5.92 11.64 1.08
N GLN A 172 6.29 12.37 2.14
CA GLN A 172 6.26 11.84 3.51
C GLN A 172 4.84 11.52 3.97
N TYR A 173 3.87 12.38 3.67
CA TYR A 173 2.47 12.14 4.00
C TYR A 173 1.90 10.92 3.28
N GLU A 174 2.22 10.74 1.99
CA GLU A 174 1.83 9.55 1.22
C GLU A 174 2.46 8.27 1.79
N GLN A 175 3.75 8.31 2.16
CA GLN A 175 4.42 7.18 2.83
C GLN A 175 3.75 6.82 4.17
N GLN A 176 3.37 7.83 4.96
CA GLN A 176 2.67 7.64 6.22
C GLN A 176 1.31 6.97 6.01
N GLN A 177 0.51 7.42 5.03
CA GLN A 177 -0.77 6.79 4.71
C GLN A 177 -0.62 5.31 4.31
N GLN A 178 0.40 4.98 3.52
CA GLN A 178 0.67 3.60 3.13
C GLN A 178 1.05 2.72 4.32
N MET A 179 1.88 3.23 5.22
CA MET A 179 2.28 2.54 6.45
C MET A 179 1.08 2.28 7.36
N GLU A 180 0.22 3.28 7.56
CA GLU A 180 -1.00 3.14 8.37
C GLU A 180 -1.98 2.14 7.76
N ALA A 181 -2.15 2.14 6.44
CA ALA A 181 -2.99 1.16 5.76
C ALA A 181 -2.44 -0.27 5.91
N GLN A 182 -1.11 -0.44 5.83
CA GLN A 182 -0.47 -1.74 6.08
C GLN A 182 -0.64 -2.21 7.51
N ASP A 183 -0.41 -1.35 8.50
CA ASP A 183 -0.58 -1.69 9.92
C ASP A 183 -2.03 -2.07 10.23
N ARG A 184 -3.00 -1.29 9.75
CA ARG A 184 -4.43 -1.60 9.90
C ARG A 184 -4.78 -2.97 9.31
N SER A 185 -4.28 -3.26 8.11
CA SER A 185 -4.52 -4.53 7.46
C SER A 185 -3.87 -5.71 8.20
N LEU A 186 -2.62 -5.56 8.65
CA LEU A 186 -1.93 -6.59 9.41
C LEU A 186 -2.67 -6.92 10.71
N ARG A 187 -3.15 -5.90 11.43
CA ARG A 187 -3.96 -6.09 12.65
C ARG A 187 -5.23 -6.87 12.35
N GLU A 188 -5.90 -6.57 11.25
CA GLU A 188 -7.11 -7.29 10.84
C GLU A 188 -6.81 -8.75 10.45
N ASN A 189 -5.71 -9.00 9.72
CA ASN A 189 -5.26 -10.34 9.38
C ASN A 189 -4.97 -11.19 10.64
N ILE A 190 -4.26 -10.60 11.62
CA ILE A 190 -4.01 -11.23 12.93
C ILE A 190 -5.32 -11.55 13.66
N ALA A 191 -6.29 -10.64 13.64
CA ALA A 191 -7.59 -10.86 14.27
C ALA A 191 -8.37 -12.02 13.62
N GLN A 192 -8.41 -12.08 12.28
CA GLN A 192 -9.06 -13.17 11.56
C GLN A 192 -8.36 -14.52 11.78
N LEU A 193 -7.02 -14.53 11.81
CA LEU A 193 -6.26 -15.74 12.13
C LEU A 193 -6.57 -16.23 13.55
N ARG A 194 -6.61 -15.32 14.53
CA ARG A 194 -6.94 -15.68 15.91
C ARG A 194 -8.29 -16.39 16.00
N GLU A 195 -9.32 -15.81 15.39
CA GLU A 195 -10.67 -16.40 15.37
C GLU A 195 -10.66 -17.79 14.73
N LYS A 196 -9.94 -17.95 13.62
CA LYS A 196 -9.78 -19.25 12.96
C LYS A 196 -9.12 -20.28 13.87
N LEU A 197 -7.98 -19.94 14.50
CA LEU A 197 -7.25 -20.85 15.39
C LEU A 197 -8.09 -21.25 16.61
N GLU A 198 -8.87 -20.32 17.17
CA GLU A 198 -9.81 -20.61 18.26
C GLU A 198 -10.88 -21.62 17.84
N ARG A 199 -11.50 -21.41 16.66
CA ARG A 199 -12.50 -22.33 16.08
C ARG A 199 -11.92 -23.71 15.77
N GLU A 200 -10.75 -23.78 15.14
CA GLU A 200 -10.09 -25.05 14.82
C GLU A 200 -9.76 -25.85 16.08
N ARG A 201 -9.29 -25.18 17.14
CA ARG A 201 -9.01 -25.85 18.41
C ARG A 201 -10.27 -26.38 19.08
N GLU A 202 -11.35 -25.63 19.08
CA GLU A 202 -12.63 -26.10 19.65
C GLU A 202 -13.19 -27.29 18.90
N ASN A 203 -13.13 -27.26 17.56
CA ASN A 203 -13.56 -28.40 16.74
C ASN A 203 -12.71 -29.64 17.01
N PHE A 204 -11.38 -29.47 17.13
CA PHE A 204 -10.47 -30.56 17.44
C PHE A 204 -10.68 -31.13 18.85
N GLU A 205 -10.97 -30.28 19.83
CA GLU A 205 -11.31 -30.71 21.19
C GLU A 205 -12.62 -31.50 21.23
N LYS A 206 -13.68 -31.00 20.56
CA LYS A 206 -14.97 -31.71 20.44
C LYS A 206 -14.81 -33.09 19.81
N GLU A 207 -13.98 -33.20 18.76
CA GLU A 207 -13.76 -34.48 18.10
C GLU A 207 -13.01 -35.48 18.99
N LYS A 208 -12.03 -35.01 19.77
CA LYS A 208 -11.36 -35.85 20.77
C LYS A 208 -12.29 -36.29 21.90
N GLU A 209 -13.20 -35.42 22.34
CA GLU A 209 -14.20 -35.74 23.36
C GLU A 209 -15.16 -36.83 22.85
N ARG A 210 -15.66 -36.72 21.62
CA ARG A 210 -16.48 -37.78 20.98
C ARG A 210 -15.72 -39.10 20.88
N LEU A 211 -14.45 -39.06 20.50
CA LEU A 211 -13.61 -40.26 20.46
C LEU A 211 -13.47 -40.89 21.85
N LEU A 212 -13.26 -40.08 22.88
CA LEU A 212 -13.17 -40.54 24.27
C LEU A 212 -14.50 -41.18 24.73
N GLU A 213 -15.63 -40.56 24.43
CA GLU A 213 -16.97 -41.10 24.72
C GLU A 213 -17.19 -42.45 24.05
N HIS A 214 -16.85 -42.57 22.76
CA HIS A 214 -16.94 -43.83 22.02
C HIS A 214 -16.05 -44.92 22.65
N ARG A 215 -14.82 -44.58 23.06
CA ARG A 215 -13.90 -45.51 23.72
C ARG A 215 -14.41 -45.95 25.10
N LEU A 216 -15.00 -45.04 25.87
CA LEU A 216 -15.62 -45.35 27.17
C LEU A 216 -16.82 -46.28 27.00
N LYS A 217 -17.66 -46.03 26.00
CA LYS A 217 -18.79 -46.90 25.68
C LYS A 217 -18.34 -48.31 25.32
N ALA A 218 -17.38 -48.42 24.40
CA ALA A 218 -16.82 -49.72 24.00
C ALA A 218 -16.19 -50.49 25.17
N GLN A 219 -15.53 -49.78 26.12
CA GLN A 219 -15.02 -50.40 27.34
C GLN A 219 -16.16 -50.94 28.23
N ASN A 220 -17.25 -50.19 28.40
CA ASN A 220 -18.40 -50.64 29.18
C ASN A 220 -19.07 -51.86 28.52
N ASP A 221 -19.24 -51.85 27.20
CA ASP A 221 -19.83 -52.97 26.46
C ASP A 221 -19.01 -54.26 26.68
N LEU A 222 -17.67 -54.18 26.58
CA LEU A 222 -16.78 -55.31 26.89
C LEU A 222 -16.90 -55.83 28.33
N LEU A 223 -17.11 -54.93 29.30
CA LEU A 223 -17.35 -55.32 30.69
C LEU A 223 -18.69 -56.04 30.84
N THR A 224 -19.74 -55.56 30.19
CA THR A 224 -21.07 -56.20 30.21
C THR A 224 -21.10 -57.57 29.53
N GLU A 225 -20.28 -57.76 28.50
CA GLU A 225 -20.12 -59.03 27.78
C GLU A 225 -19.17 -60.02 28.49
N GLY A 226 -18.54 -59.63 29.60
CA GLY A 226 -17.65 -60.49 30.39
C GLY A 226 -16.18 -60.52 29.93
N PHE A 227 -15.79 -59.69 28.96
CA PHE A 227 -14.42 -59.58 28.45
C PHE A 227 -13.52 -58.66 29.32
N SER A 228 -13.44 -58.95 30.62
CA SER A 228 -12.73 -58.12 31.61
C SER A 228 -11.27 -57.81 31.26
N ARG A 229 -10.51 -58.78 30.74
CA ARG A 229 -9.11 -58.59 30.32
C ARG A 229 -8.97 -57.54 29.21
N LYS A 230 -9.83 -57.59 28.18
CA LYS A 230 -9.81 -56.62 27.07
C LYS A 230 -10.22 -55.22 27.52
N ALA A 231 -11.20 -55.13 28.43
CA ALA A 231 -11.59 -53.86 29.03
C ALA A 231 -10.47 -53.22 29.86
N GLU A 232 -9.66 -54.05 30.55
CA GLU A 232 -8.51 -53.59 31.32
C GLU A 232 -7.39 -53.05 30.41
N GLU A 233 -7.09 -53.74 29.31
CA GLU A 233 -6.13 -53.29 28.29
C GLU A 233 -6.50 -51.91 27.73
N MET A 234 -7.80 -51.63 27.55
CA MET A 234 -8.29 -50.32 27.06
C MET A 234 -8.14 -49.16 28.07
N LYS A 235 -7.97 -49.42 29.37
CA LYS A 235 -7.85 -48.35 30.38
C LYS A 235 -6.65 -47.44 30.12
N ALA A 236 -5.53 -48.01 29.67
CA ALA A 236 -4.32 -47.25 29.38
C ALA A 236 -4.55 -46.23 28.25
N GLU A 237 -5.23 -46.66 27.18
CA GLU A 237 -5.59 -45.79 26.04
C GLU A 237 -6.55 -44.68 26.46
N ILE A 238 -7.58 -45.00 27.24
CA ILE A 238 -8.56 -44.02 27.76
C ILE A 238 -7.86 -42.98 28.65
N LYS A 239 -6.97 -43.43 29.54
CA LYS A 239 -6.17 -42.54 30.40
C LYS A 239 -5.27 -41.63 29.56
N HIS A 240 -4.63 -42.18 28.54
CA HIS A 240 -3.78 -41.42 27.63
C HIS A 240 -4.58 -40.35 26.86
N LEU A 241 -5.75 -40.71 26.30
CA LEU A 241 -6.63 -39.78 25.61
C LEU A 241 -7.12 -38.65 26.53
N ARG A 242 -7.53 -38.96 27.77
CA ARG A 242 -7.90 -37.94 28.77
C ARG A 242 -6.77 -36.95 29.04
N ASN A 243 -5.55 -37.46 29.25
CA ASN A 243 -4.39 -36.62 29.49
C ASN A 243 -4.07 -35.71 28.30
N ILE A 244 -4.20 -36.21 27.06
CA ILE A 244 -4.01 -35.41 25.85
C ILE A 244 -5.04 -34.28 25.76
N ILE A 245 -6.32 -34.57 26.03
CA ILE A 245 -7.40 -33.56 25.98
C ILE A 245 -7.15 -32.48 27.04
N GLU A 246 -6.85 -32.87 28.27
CA GLU A 246 -6.60 -31.94 29.37
C GLU A 246 -5.40 -31.04 29.09
N LYS A 247 -4.29 -31.62 28.61
CA LYS A 247 -3.11 -30.86 28.21
C LYS A 247 -3.42 -29.89 27.07
N SER A 248 -4.14 -30.32 26.04
CA SER A 248 -4.47 -29.45 24.90
C SER A 248 -5.36 -28.25 25.28
N LYS A 249 -6.25 -28.43 26.27
CA LYS A 249 -7.10 -27.36 26.81
C LYS A 249 -6.27 -26.34 27.59
N LYS A 250 -5.37 -26.80 28.45
CA LYS A 250 -4.45 -25.94 29.23
C LYS A 250 -3.53 -25.12 28.34
N ASP A 251 -3.04 -25.71 27.26
CA ASP A 251 -2.05 -25.07 26.38
C ASP A 251 -2.68 -24.22 25.26
N LYS A 252 -4.02 -24.15 25.13
CA LYS A 252 -4.73 -23.48 24.01
C LYS A 252 -4.29 -22.03 23.82
N ALA A 253 -4.37 -21.22 24.88
CA ALA A 253 -4.03 -19.80 24.81
C ALA A 253 -2.55 -19.55 24.47
N SER A 254 -1.65 -20.34 25.07
CA SER A 254 -0.20 -20.25 24.81
C SER A 254 0.14 -20.61 23.37
N TRP A 255 -0.49 -21.65 22.83
CA TRP A 255 -0.30 -22.06 21.44
C TRP A 255 -0.78 -20.99 20.46
N ILE A 256 -1.97 -20.40 20.68
CA ILE A 256 -2.48 -19.30 19.84
C ILE A 256 -1.52 -18.11 19.88
N SER A 257 -1.10 -17.64 21.07
CA SER A 257 -0.19 -16.50 21.20
C SER A 257 1.10 -16.71 20.42
N LYS A 258 1.78 -17.85 20.64
CA LYS A 258 3.05 -18.16 19.94
C LYS A 258 2.91 -18.16 18.42
N THR A 259 1.78 -18.64 17.93
CA THR A 259 1.45 -18.70 16.50
C THR A 259 1.26 -17.28 15.94
N LEU A 260 0.52 -16.42 16.65
CA LEU A 260 0.31 -15.03 16.25
C LEU A 260 1.58 -14.18 16.33
N ASP A 261 2.40 -14.36 17.38
CA ASP A 261 3.65 -13.64 17.60
C ASP A 261 4.68 -13.97 16.50
N GLY A 262 4.75 -15.26 16.11
CA GLY A 262 5.56 -15.72 14.99
C GLY A 262 5.15 -15.06 13.67
N LEU A 263 3.85 -15.03 13.36
CA LEU A 263 3.34 -14.35 12.18
C LEU A 263 3.62 -12.84 12.21
N ALA A 264 3.37 -12.17 13.33
CA ALA A 264 3.55 -10.71 13.45
C ALA A 264 5.00 -10.28 13.21
N THR A 265 5.95 -11.05 13.77
CA THR A 265 7.39 -10.80 13.59
C THR A 265 7.80 -10.94 12.13
N GLU A 266 7.40 -12.02 11.48
CA GLU A 266 7.73 -12.27 10.07
C GLU A 266 6.97 -11.35 9.11
N ALA A 267 5.72 -11.02 9.40
CA ALA A 267 4.93 -10.06 8.64
C ALA A 267 5.60 -8.69 8.61
N THR A 268 6.15 -8.23 9.74
CA THR A 268 6.91 -6.98 9.81
C THR A 268 8.15 -7.03 8.91
N ALA A 269 8.87 -8.15 8.88
CA ALA A 269 10.00 -8.35 7.96
C ALA A 269 9.55 -8.37 6.48
N ILE A 270 8.46 -9.07 6.15
CA ILE A 270 7.93 -9.12 4.78
C ILE A 270 7.49 -7.73 4.31
N LEU A 271 6.76 -6.98 5.15
CA LEU A 271 6.22 -5.68 4.80
C LEU A 271 7.27 -4.57 4.71
N SER A 272 8.39 -4.70 5.43
CA SER A 272 9.50 -3.74 5.40
C SER A 272 10.46 -3.93 4.21
N LEU A 273 10.48 -5.11 3.59
CA LEU A 273 11.27 -5.33 2.38
C LEU A 273 10.69 -4.51 1.21
N PRO A 274 11.49 -3.99 0.27
CA PRO A 274 10.98 -3.54 -1.02
C PRO A 274 10.45 -4.75 -1.81
N ALA A 275 9.38 -4.65 -2.62
CA ALA A 275 9.03 -5.76 -3.50
C ALA A 275 10.17 -6.13 -4.44
N LYS A 276 10.31 -7.43 -4.71
CA LYS A 276 11.08 -7.88 -5.87
C LYS A 276 10.32 -7.42 -7.11
N VAL A 277 10.94 -6.53 -7.88
CA VAL A 277 10.43 -6.13 -9.20
C VAL A 277 10.49 -7.36 -10.11
N ILE A 278 9.42 -8.15 -10.13
CA ILE A 278 9.27 -9.27 -11.06
C ILE A 278 8.90 -8.65 -12.41
N GLY A 279 9.93 -8.41 -13.22
CA GLY A 279 9.85 -8.46 -14.67
C GLY A 279 8.80 -7.59 -15.35
N TRP A 280 8.90 -6.26 -15.21
CA TRP A 280 8.65 -5.35 -16.33
C TRP A 280 9.70 -4.25 -16.33
N GLY A 281 10.50 -4.24 -17.39
CA GLY A 281 11.67 -3.38 -17.52
C GLY A 281 11.27 -1.91 -17.60
N LEU A 282 11.72 -1.12 -16.64
CA LEU A 282 11.83 0.33 -16.79
C LEU A 282 12.97 0.65 -17.76
N LYS A 283 12.65 0.59 -19.05
CA LYS A 283 13.46 1.19 -20.12
C LYS A 283 12.88 2.52 -20.61
N GLY A 284 11.93 3.11 -19.89
CA GLY A 284 11.09 4.19 -20.42
C GLY A 284 10.88 5.36 -19.47
N LEU A 285 11.91 5.91 -18.83
CA LEU A 285 11.83 7.25 -18.22
C LEU A 285 13.06 8.14 -18.47
N SER A 286 14.14 7.61 -19.08
CA SER A 286 15.30 8.41 -19.49
C SER A 286 15.12 9.15 -20.83
N SER A 287 13.97 9.01 -21.50
CA SER A 287 13.68 9.67 -22.77
C SER A 287 12.73 10.88 -22.68
N LEU A 288 12.30 11.27 -21.48
CA LEU A 288 11.47 12.47 -21.27
C LEU A 288 12.28 13.73 -20.90
N PHE A 289 13.59 13.60 -20.81
CA PHE A 289 14.52 14.73 -20.68
C PHE A 289 15.62 14.61 -21.74
N LYS A 290 15.25 14.92 -22.99
CA LYS A 290 16.13 15.43 -24.03
C LYS A 290 15.36 16.42 -24.89
#